data_AF-A0A520PS32-F1
#
_entry.id   AF-A0A520PS32-F1
#
_cell.length_a   1.000
_cell.length_b   1.000
_cell.length_c   1.000
_cell.angle_alpha   90.00
_cell.angle_beta   90.00
_cell.angle_gamma   90.00
#
_symmetry.space_group_name_H-M   'P 1'
#
loop_
_entity.id
_entity.type
_entity.pdbx_description
1 polymer ?
#
loop_
_entity_poly.entity_id
_entity_poly.type
_entity_poly.pdbx_seq_one_letter_code
_entity_poly.pdbx_strand_id
1 'polypeptide(L)'
;MSQDALFDRIVELCGFSAYVGPGAVRRALAEAGQEADGGPEAYRAALPALKRRLEVYVSEDDAAARLKKIETFLGGVEARGGAVAPTPAGQQGDDETQWGKRRFGRTVQILKSARGKLDPED
;
A
#
# COMPACT_ATOMS: atom_id res chain seq x y z
N MET A 1 -2.70 17.76 7.65
CA MET A 1 -2.69 16.28 7.80
C MET A 1 -1.65 15.94 8.85
N SER A 2 -1.89 15.02 9.78
CA SER A 2 -0.81 14.54 10.66
C SER A 2 0.17 13.66 9.86
N GLN A 3 1.41 13.58 10.31
CA GLN A 3 2.43 12.72 9.69
C GLN A 3 2.00 11.25 9.68
N ASP A 4 1.33 10.78 10.74
CA ASP A 4 0.79 9.41 10.82
C ASP A 4 -0.27 9.15 9.73
N ALA A 5 -1.19 10.11 9.52
CA ALA A 5 -2.21 9.96 8.49
C ALA A 5 -1.61 10.00 7.07
N LEU A 6 -0.54 10.77 6.87
CA LEU A 6 0.22 10.77 5.62
C LEU A 6 0.86 9.39 5.39
N PHE A 7 1.56 8.87 6.39
CA PHE A 7 2.20 7.56 6.34
C PHE A 7 1.20 6.45 6.04
N ASP A 8 0.09 6.38 6.78
CA ASP A 8 -0.95 5.37 6.59
C ASP A 8 -1.55 5.42 5.18
N ARG A 9 -1.79 6.62 4.66
CA ARG A 9 -2.31 6.78 3.29
C ARG A 9 -1.32 6.32 2.24
N ILE A 10 -0.03 6.59 2.42
CA ILE A 10 1.02 6.10 1.50
C ILE A 10 1.11 4.58 1.55
N VAL A 11 1.03 3.97 2.75
CA VAL A 11 0.99 2.52 2.92
C VAL A 11 -0.21 1.90 2.19
N GLU A 12 -1.38 2.51 2.31
CA GLU A 12 -2.60 2.09 1.61
C GLU A 12 -2.45 2.17 0.09
N LEU A 13 -1.87 3.26 -0.43
CA LEU A 13 -1.65 3.46 -1.87
C LEU A 13 -0.60 2.50 -2.46
N CYS A 14 0.36 2.04 -1.65
CA CYS A 14 1.25 0.94 -2.05
C CYS A 14 0.48 -0.38 -2.25
N GLY A 15 -0.71 -0.50 -1.67
CA GLY A 15 -1.57 -1.66 -1.76
C GLY A 15 -1.01 -2.89 -1.06
N PHE A 16 -0.04 -2.73 -0.15
CA PHE A 16 0.48 -3.87 0.61
C PHE A 16 -0.49 -4.31 1.72
N SER A 17 -0.33 -5.54 2.20
CA SER A 17 -1.03 -5.95 3.42
C SER A 17 -0.53 -5.14 4.62
N ALA A 18 -1.37 -5.01 5.66
CA ALA A 18 -1.04 -4.28 6.89
C ALA A 18 0.26 -4.74 7.58
N TYR A 19 0.71 -5.97 7.31
CA TYR A 19 1.94 -6.53 7.88
C TYR A 19 3.21 -6.17 7.08
N VAL A 20 3.10 -5.99 5.76
CA VAL A 20 4.26 -5.75 4.88
C VAL A 20 4.40 -4.26 4.55
N GLY A 21 3.26 -3.57 4.40
CA GLY A 21 3.20 -2.20 3.94
C GLY A 21 4.01 -1.21 4.79
N PRO A 22 3.77 -1.12 6.10
CA PRO A 22 4.51 -0.17 6.94
C PRO A 22 6.03 -0.40 6.92
N GLY A 23 6.46 -1.66 6.95
CA GLY A 23 7.88 -2.02 6.90
C GLY A 23 8.52 -1.68 5.54
N ALA A 24 7.80 -1.88 4.44
CA ALA A 24 8.28 -1.55 3.10
C ALA A 24 8.47 -0.04 2.92
N VAL A 25 7.50 0.77 3.38
CA VAL A 25 7.56 2.24 3.29
C VAL A 25 8.68 2.79 4.17
N ARG A 26 8.79 2.37 5.44
CA ARG A 26 9.88 2.82 6.34
C ARG A 26 11.27 2.51 5.81
N ARG A 27 11.46 1.33 5.21
CA ARG A 27 12.76 0.97 4.62
C ARG A 27 13.06 1.79 3.36
N ALA A 28 12.06 2.12 2.55
CA ALA A 28 12.26 2.98 1.38
C ALA A 28 12.66 4.40 1.80
N LEU A 29 12.03 4.94 2.85
CA LEU A 29 12.39 6.23 3.44
C LEU A 29 13.82 6.20 3.98
N ALA A 30 14.16 5.21 4.79
CA ALA A 30 15.52 5.06 5.34
C ALA A 30 16.58 4.94 4.24
N GLU A 31 16.29 4.23 3.15
CA GLU A 31 17.18 4.10 1.99
C GLU A 31 17.39 5.44 1.26
N ALA A 32 16.40 6.33 1.30
CA ALA A 32 16.49 7.71 0.81
C ALA A 32 17.06 8.70 1.85
N GLY A 33 17.50 8.21 3.02
CA GLY A 33 17.97 9.05 4.13
C GLY A 33 16.88 9.93 4.73
N GLN A 34 15.63 9.47 4.65
CA GLN A 34 14.45 10.17 5.15
C GLN A 34 13.81 9.43 6.32
N GLU A 35 13.12 10.17 7.16
CA GLU A 35 12.35 9.63 8.29
C GLU A 35 10.84 9.59 7.97
N ALA A 36 10.10 8.74 8.68
CA ALA A 36 8.66 8.52 8.44
C ALA A 36 7.76 9.67 8.91
N ASP A 37 8.27 10.48 9.84
CA ASP A 37 7.72 11.77 10.24
C ASP A 37 8.09 12.90 9.26
N GLY A 38 8.78 12.60 8.16
CA GLY A 38 9.02 13.56 7.08
C GLY A 38 7.74 14.05 6.41
N GLY A 39 7.80 15.24 5.82
CA GLY A 39 6.71 15.79 4.99
C GLY A 39 6.59 15.08 3.63
N PRO A 40 5.68 15.55 2.76
CA PRO A 40 5.50 15.02 1.40
C PRO A 40 6.80 14.92 0.58
N GLU A 41 7.74 15.83 0.82
CA GLU A 41 9.06 15.84 0.20
C GLU A 41 9.90 14.60 0.52
N ALA A 42 9.82 14.08 1.75
CA ALA A 42 10.52 12.88 2.18
C ALA A 42 10.03 11.65 1.39
N TYR A 43 8.71 11.54 1.22
CA TYR A 43 8.10 10.47 0.44
C TYR A 43 8.44 10.57 -1.05
N ARG A 44 8.56 11.79 -1.60
CA ARG A 44 9.03 11.98 -2.98
C ARG A 44 10.45 11.48 -3.17
N ALA A 45 11.36 11.84 -2.27
CA ALA A 45 12.74 11.36 -2.32
C ALA A 45 12.81 9.83 -2.25
N ALA A 46 11.87 9.20 -1.52
CA ALA A 46 11.78 7.75 -1.37
C ALA A 46 11.09 7.01 -2.54
N LEU A 47 10.44 7.69 -3.50
CA LEU A 47 9.70 7.04 -4.59
C LEU A 47 10.52 6.01 -5.38
N PRO A 48 11.80 6.25 -5.75
CA PRO A 48 12.59 5.26 -6.48
C PRO A 48 12.81 3.97 -5.67
N ALA A 49 13.08 4.11 -4.36
CA ALA A 49 13.24 2.98 -3.45
C ALA A 49 11.91 2.25 -3.22
N LEU A 50 10.81 3.00 -3.17
CA LEU A 50 9.45 2.45 -3.05
C LEU A 50 9.08 1.61 -4.29
N LYS A 51 9.39 2.10 -5.49
CA LYS A 51 9.18 1.39 -6.77
C LYS A 51 9.91 0.05 -6.79
N ARG A 52 11.21 0.06 -6.48
CA ARG A 52 12.04 -1.17 -6.43
C ARG A 52 11.47 -2.20 -5.46
N ARG A 53 10.92 -1.75 -4.32
CA ARG A 53 10.28 -2.63 -3.34
C ARG A 53 8.94 -3.16 -3.83
N LEU A 54 8.15 -2.35 -4.53
CA LEU A 54 6.89 -2.79 -5.14
C LEU A 54 7.13 -3.87 -6.20
N GLU A 55 8.14 -3.70 -7.04
CA GLU A 55 8.53 -4.66 -8.09
C GLU A 55 8.92 -6.06 -7.55
N VAL A 56 9.22 -6.19 -6.25
CA VAL A 56 9.43 -7.51 -5.59
C VAL A 56 8.13 -8.31 -5.44
N TYR A 57 6.98 -7.62 -5.33
CA TYR A 57 5.70 -8.23 -4.99
C TYR A 57 4.66 -8.17 -6.11
N VAL A 58 4.81 -7.22 -7.03
CA VAL A 58 3.89 -7.00 -8.16
C VAL A 58 4.67 -6.79 -9.46
N SER A 59 3.99 -6.85 -10.60
CA SER A 59 4.62 -6.55 -11.90
C SER A 59 5.10 -5.10 -11.97
N GLU A 60 5.99 -4.82 -12.92
CA GLU A 60 6.49 -3.46 -13.15
C GLU A 60 5.36 -2.48 -13.49
N ASP A 61 4.38 -2.91 -14.30
CA ASP A 61 3.20 -2.11 -14.64
C ASP A 61 2.35 -1.77 -13.41
N ASP A 62 2.10 -2.76 -12.54
CA ASP A 62 1.35 -2.56 -11.30
C ASP A 62 2.12 -1.64 -10.32
N ALA A 63 3.44 -1.82 -10.23
CA ALA A 63 4.30 -0.97 -9.42
C ALA A 63 4.27 0.48 -9.92
N ALA A 64 4.37 0.70 -11.23
CA ALA A 64 4.29 2.02 -11.85
C ALA A 64 2.91 2.66 -11.65
N ALA A 65 1.83 1.90 -11.80
CA ALA A 65 0.47 2.40 -11.57
C ALA A 65 0.26 2.85 -10.11
N ARG A 66 0.78 2.08 -9.14
CA ARG A 66 0.74 2.45 -7.71
C ARG A 66 1.59 3.66 -7.42
N LEU A 67 2.78 3.74 -7.99
CA LEU A 67 3.68 4.89 -7.82
C LEU A 67 3.04 6.18 -8.34
N LYS A 68 2.38 6.13 -9.50
CA LYS A 68 1.64 7.27 -10.07
C LYS A 68 0.50 7.75 -9.17
N LYS A 69 -0.20 6.83 -8.49
CA LYS A 69 -1.23 7.20 -7.49
C LYS A 69 -0.61 7.93 -6.31
N ILE A 70 0.55 7.48 -5.83
CA ILE A 70 1.29 8.10 -4.74
C ILE A 70 1.77 9.51 -5.14
N GLU A 71 2.37 9.66 -6.32
CA GLU A 71 2.81 10.96 -6.84
C GLU A 71 1.66 11.97 -6.97
N THR A 72 0.53 11.52 -7.52
CA THR A 72 -0.68 12.35 -7.65
C THR A 72 -1.19 12.79 -6.29
N PHE A 73 -1.20 11.88 -5.32
CA PHE A 73 -1.60 12.19 -3.95
C PHE A 73 -0.65 13.21 -3.30
N LEU A 74 0.67 13.00 -3.38
CA LEU A 74 1.67 13.92 -2.83
C LEU A 74 1.56 15.33 -3.43
N GLY A 75 1.40 15.43 -4.76
CA GLY A 75 1.17 16.72 -5.43
C GLY A 75 -0.12 17.40 -4.96
N GLY A 76 -1.17 16.63 -4.70
CA GLY A 76 -2.42 17.14 -4.14
C GLY A 76 -2.32 17.58 -2.67
N VAL A 77 -1.41 17.01 -1.88
CA VAL A 77 -1.15 17.41 -0.48
C VAL A 77 -0.40 18.74 -0.46
N GLU A 78 0.63 18.89 -1.29
CA GLU A 78 1.42 20.12 -1.36
C GLU A 78 0.64 21.31 -1.94
N ALA A 79 -0.13 21.08 -3.01
CA ALA A 79 -0.96 22.13 -3.62
C ALA A 79 -2.00 22.71 -2.65
N ARG A 80 -2.36 21.96 -1.60
CA ARG A 80 -3.30 22.38 -0.55
C ARG A 80 -2.61 22.81 0.74
N GLY A 81 -1.29 23.00 0.74
CA GLY A 81 -0.52 23.41 1.91
C GLY A 81 -0.64 22.43 3.08
N GLY A 82 -0.79 21.12 2.80
CA GLY A 82 -0.97 20.08 3.83
C GLY A 82 -2.41 19.86 4.31
N ALA A 83 -3.41 20.53 3.73
CA ALA A 83 -4.82 20.35 4.07
C ALA A 83 -5.56 19.56 2.97
N VAL A 84 -5.75 18.25 3.12
CA VAL A 84 -6.60 17.46 2.21
C VAL A 84 -8.00 17.30 2.82
N ALA A 85 -9.01 17.77 2.10
CA ALA A 85 -10.42 17.50 2.38
C ALA A 85 -10.71 15.99 2.27
N PRO A 86 -11.62 15.43 3.08
CA PRO A 86 -11.97 14.02 3.01
C PRO A 86 -12.37 13.63 1.58
N THR A 87 -11.90 12.48 1.12
CA THR A 87 -12.25 11.89 -0.17
C THR A 87 -13.77 11.97 -0.39
N PRO A 88 -14.27 12.50 -1.53
CA PRO A 88 -15.70 12.43 -1.79
C PRO A 88 -16.12 10.97 -1.89
N ALA A 89 -17.05 10.56 -1.02
CA ALA A 89 -17.69 9.26 -1.08
C ALA A 89 -18.36 9.11 -2.46
N GLY A 90 -17.76 8.32 -3.35
CA GLY A 90 -18.31 8.13 -4.70
C GLY A 90 -17.40 7.55 -5.77
N GLN A 91 -16.08 7.47 -5.55
CA GLN A 91 -15.16 6.78 -6.47
C GLN A 91 -14.36 5.68 -5.75
N GLN A 92 -15.09 4.77 -5.11
CA GLN A 92 -14.57 3.46 -4.71
C GLN A 92 -15.16 2.43 -5.69
N GLY A 93 -14.82 2.60 -6.97
CA GLY A 93 -15.22 1.69 -8.05
C GLY A 93 -14.26 0.51 -8.11
N ASP A 94 -14.70 -0.61 -7.53
CA ASP A 94 -14.46 -2.00 -7.92
C ASP A 94 -13.08 -2.68 -7.76
N ASP A 95 -11.95 -1.98 -7.57
CA ASP A 95 -10.65 -2.68 -7.55
C ASP A 95 -10.23 -3.20 -6.15
N GLU A 96 -10.57 -2.46 -5.08
CA GLU A 96 -10.20 -2.77 -3.69
C GLU A 96 -10.78 -4.11 -3.20
N THR A 97 -11.97 -4.46 -3.70
CA THR A 97 -12.67 -5.69 -3.32
C THR A 97 -12.17 -6.90 -4.11
N GLN A 98 -11.50 -6.69 -5.24
CA GLN A 98 -11.06 -7.77 -6.12
C GLN A 98 -9.72 -8.38 -5.68
N TRP A 99 -8.78 -7.56 -5.20
CA TRP A 99 -7.46 -8.04 -4.75
C TRP A 99 -7.55 -8.80 -3.41
N GLY A 100 -8.35 -8.29 -2.47
CA GLY A 100 -8.62 -8.95 -1.19
C GLY A 100 -9.44 -10.25 -1.35
N LYS A 101 -10.52 -10.26 -2.14
CA LYS A 101 -11.39 -11.44 -2.25
C LYS A 101 -10.79 -12.57 -3.08
N ARG A 102 -10.06 -12.30 -4.17
CA ARG A 102 -9.55 -13.36 -5.06
C ARG A 102 -8.40 -14.17 -4.49
N ARG A 103 -7.62 -13.63 -3.52
CA ARG A 103 -6.46 -14.33 -2.94
C ARG A 103 -6.68 -14.83 -1.50
N PHE A 104 -7.45 -14.12 -0.68
CA PHE A 104 -7.76 -14.60 0.68
C PHE A 104 -8.84 -15.69 0.69
N GLY A 105 -9.85 -15.63 -0.18
CA GLY A 105 -10.87 -16.69 -0.28
C GLY A 105 -10.28 -18.05 -0.68
N ARG A 106 -9.37 -18.03 -1.66
CA ARG A 106 -8.75 -19.26 -2.19
C ARG A 106 -7.71 -19.86 -1.22
N THR A 107 -6.92 -19.02 -0.54
CA THR A 107 -5.90 -19.48 0.42
C THR A 107 -6.54 -20.05 1.69
N VAL A 108 -7.62 -19.43 2.19
CA VAL A 108 -8.39 -19.96 3.33
C VAL A 108 -9.12 -21.24 2.94
N GLN A 109 -9.67 -21.35 1.72
CA GLN A 109 -10.26 -22.62 1.25
C GLN A 109 -9.22 -23.75 1.10
N ILE A 110 -8.02 -23.46 0.61
CA ILE A 110 -6.95 -24.48 0.51
C ILE A 110 -6.53 -24.95 1.91
N LEU A 111 -6.36 -24.04 2.87
CA LEU A 111 -6.03 -24.39 4.26
C LEU A 111 -7.15 -25.16 4.96
N LYS A 112 -8.42 -24.81 4.70
CA LYS A 112 -9.58 -25.50 5.26
C LYS A 112 -9.75 -26.90 4.64
N SER A 113 -9.52 -27.06 3.34
CA SER A 113 -9.51 -28.36 2.65
C SER A 113 -8.31 -29.23 3.01
N ALA A 114 -7.14 -28.64 3.33
CA ALA A 114 -5.98 -29.37 3.79
C ALA A 114 -6.16 -29.88 5.23
N ARG A 115 -6.77 -29.06 6.10
CA ARG A 115 -7.11 -29.46 7.48
C ARG A 115 -8.15 -30.59 7.51
N GLY A 116 -9.15 -30.58 6.62
CA GLY A 116 -10.09 -31.69 6.47
C GLY A 116 -9.50 -32.98 5.88
N LYS A 117 -8.26 -32.95 5.36
CA LYS A 117 -7.56 -34.15 4.86
C LYS A 117 -6.51 -34.69 5.85
N LEU A 118 -6.16 -33.90 6.85
CA LEU A 118 -5.18 -34.26 7.89
C LEU A 118 -5.84 -34.76 9.19
N ASP A 119 -7.16 -34.75 9.23
CA ASP A 119 -7.98 -35.26 10.34
C ASP A 119 -8.93 -36.35 9.79
N PRO A 120 -8.45 -37.59 9.57
CA PRO A 120 -9.32 -38.75 9.44
C PRO A 120 -9.52 -39.37 10.82
N GLU A 121 -10.31 -38.72 11.68
CA GLU A 121 -10.85 -39.38 12.88
C GLU A 121 -12.40 -39.44 12.76
N ASP A 122 -12.84 -40.66 12.43
CA ASP A 122 -14.16 -41.32 12.59
C ASP A 122 -15.46 -40.61 12.15
#